data_AF-A0A428NPH1-F1
#
_entry.id   AF-A0A428NPH1-F1
#
_cell.length_a   1.000
_cell.length_b   1.000
_cell.length_c   1.000
_cell.angle_alpha   90.00
_cell.angle_beta   90.00
_cell.angle_gamma   90.00
#
_symmetry.space_group_name_H-M   'P 1'
#
loop_
_entity.id
_entity.type
_entity.pdbx_description
1 polymer ?
#
loop_
_entity_poly.entity_id
_entity_poly.type
_entity_poly.pdbx_seq_one_letter_code
_entity_poly.pdbx_strand_id
1 'polypeptide(L)'
;MHEPEQVWSGAFISRISLEEPTLGIRSLICGLLYLTEVASATPTQKRAATADGYYVTPYYPAPFGGWVGEWAKSYDKAKKLVDSMTLAEKTNITAGSGLFMEMQGIPCNGNTGSADRVGFPQLCLNDAATGIRLTDNVTVFPDGITAGATFDKKLLYERGAAIRKEARGKGVNVWLGPSVGPIGRKPKGGRNWEGFGADPALQAIGARETIKGVQGQGVIATIKHLIGNEQEMYRRQTTDFVSPAYSANIGDRTLHELYLWPFAEAVRAGVGAATTAYNRVNGTISSEH
;
A
#
# COMPACT_ATOMS: atom_id res chain seq x y z
N MET A 1 58.08 -24.99 31.18
CA MET A 1 57.72 -23.92 32.14
C MET A 1 57.25 -22.74 31.31
N HIS A 2 56.00 -22.30 31.26
CA HIS A 2 54.76 -22.62 31.95
C HIS A 2 53.62 -22.18 31.00
N GLU A 3 52.67 -23.06 30.71
CA GLU A 3 51.24 -22.70 30.74
C GLU A 3 50.78 -22.79 32.21
N PRO A 4 49.55 -22.38 32.59
CA PRO A 4 48.70 -21.27 32.09
C PRO A 4 48.09 -20.46 33.27
N GLU A 5 47.34 -19.38 33.03
CA GLU A 5 46.22 -19.03 33.91
C GLU A 5 45.02 -18.49 33.13
N GLN A 6 43.89 -19.18 33.33
CA GLN A 6 42.55 -18.87 32.87
C GLN A 6 41.92 -17.81 33.77
N VAL A 7 41.09 -16.93 33.21
CA VAL A 7 39.99 -16.32 33.97
C VAL A 7 38.67 -16.61 33.27
N TRP A 8 37.82 -17.29 34.04
CA TRP A 8 36.46 -17.72 33.75
C TRP A 8 35.46 -16.56 33.92
N SER A 9 34.41 -16.54 33.09
CA SER A 9 33.06 -16.25 33.57
C SER A 9 32.10 -17.19 32.84
N GLY A 10 31.55 -18.14 33.58
CA GLY A 10 30.90 -19.32 33.06
C GLY A 10 29.46 -19.10 32.61
N ALA A 11 29.11 -19.71 31.48
CA ALA A 11 27.75 -20.04 31.12
C ALA A 11 27.31 -21.24 31.97
N PHE A 12 26.46 -21.01 32.96
CA PHE A 12 25.82 -22.08 33.71
C PHE A 12 24.53 -22.49 32.97
N ILE A 13 24.60 -23.58 32.23
CA ILE A 13 23.42 -24.31 31.75
C ILE A 13 22.89 -25.09 32.95
N SER A 14 21.85 -24.58 33.62
CA SER A 14 21.09 -25.38 34.57
C SER A 14 20.09 -26.25 33.81
N ARG A 15 20.28 -27.57 33.92
CA ARG A 15 19.28 -28.57 33.55
C ARG A 15 18.03 -28.35 34.41
N ILE A 16 16.90 -28.07 33.77
CA ILE A 16 15.60 -28.11 34.45
C ILE A 16 15.25 -29.60 34.65
N SER A 17 15.36 -30.05 35.89
CA SER A 17 14.77 -31.31 36.36
C SER A 17 13.24 -31.13 36.38
N LEU A 18 12.51 -32.03 35.73
CA LEU A 18 11.06 -32.10 35.82
C LEU A 18 10.71 -32.76 37.16
N GLU A 19 10.43 -31.94 38.18
CA GLU A 19 9.70 -32.37 39.38
C GLU A 19 8.22 -32.02 39.23
N GLU A 20 7.36 -32.99 39.51
CA GLU A 20 5.90 -32.89 39.43
C GLU A 20 5.34 -31.79 40.35
N PRO A 21 4.46 -30.90 39.88
CA PRO A 21 3.80 -29.96 40.76
C PRO A 21 2.64 -30.66 41.48
N THR A 22 2.77 -30.77 42.80
CA THR A 22 1.68 -31.12 43.70
C THR A 22 0.50 -30.16 43.49
N LEU A 23 -0.66 -30.74 43.19
CA LEU A 23 -1.88 -30.05 42.81
C LEU A 23 -2.51 -29.35 44.03
N GLY A 24 -2.00 -28.16 44.37
CA GLY A 24 -2.54 -27.33 45.44
C GLY A 24 -3.85 -26.65 45.04
N ILE A 25 -4.87 -26.76 45.88
CA ILE A 25 -6.22 -26.16 45.77
C ILE A 25 -6.21 -24.64 45.51
N ARG A 26 -5.07 -23.95 45.69
CA ARG A 26 -4.87 -22.54 45.32
C ARG A 26 -4.72 -22.27 43.82
N SER A 27 -4.37 -23.27 43.00
CA SER A 27 -4.21 -23.10 41.54
C SER A 27 -5.55 -23.07 40.78
N LEU A 28 -6.60 -23.67 41.35
CA LEU A 28 -7.95 -23.69 40.77
C LEU A 28 -8.67 -22.34 40.85
N ILE A 29 -8.36 -21.51 41.85
CA ILE A 29 -9.01 -20.19 42.01
C ILE A 29 -8.42 -19.16 41.03
N CYS A 30 -7.13 -19.23 40.70
CA CYS A 30 -6.54 -18.39 39.64
C CYS A 30 -6.97 -18.83 38.23
N GLY A 31 -7.22 -20.12 37.99
CA GLY A 31 -7.72 -20.61 36.70
C GLY A 31 -9.16 -20.15 36.40
N LEU A 32 -10.00 -20.03 37.43
CA LEU A 32 -11.39 -19.58 37.28
C LEU A 32 -11.54 -18.06 37.14
N LEU A 33 -10.57 -17.27 37.62
CA LEU A 33 -10.51 -15.81 37.39
C LEU A 33 -9.90 -15.43 36.04
N TYR A 34 -9.08 -16.29 35.43
CA TYR A 34 -8.57 -16.09 34.07
C TYR A 34 -9.57 -16.47 32.95
N LEU A 35 -10.63 -17.22 33.28
CA LEU A 35 -11.68 -17.60 32.33
C LEU A 35 -12.85 -16.63 32.28
N THR A 36 -12.95 -15.67 33.21
CA THR A 36 -14.03 -14.66 33.22
C THR A 36 -13.64 -13.34 32.53
N GLU A 37 -12.35 -13.08 32.28
CA GLU A 37 -11.90 -11.86 31.56
C GLU A 37 -11.88 -12.00 30.04
N VAL A 38 -12.12 -13.18 29.48
CA VAL A 38 -12.17 -13.39 28.01
C VAL A 38 -13.56 -13.10 27.40
N ALA A 39 -14.52 -12.61 28.21
CA ALA A 39 -15.87 -12.26 27.76
C ALA A 39 -16.14 -10.76 27.75
N SER A 40 -15.12 -9.91 27.86
CA SER A 40 -15.24 -8.51 27.42
C SER A 40 -15.08 -8.45 25.91
N ALA A 41 -15.98 -9.10 25.18
CA ALA A 41 -16.26 -8.71 23.81
C ALA A 41 -16.66 -7.24 23.90
N THR A 42 -15.74 -6.33 23.55
CA THR A 42 -16.04 -4.93 23.33
C THR A 42 -17.35 -4.91 22.55
N PRO A 43 -18.41 -4.23 23.04
CA PRO A 43 -19.64 -4.15 22.29
C PRO A 43 -19.25 -3.70 20.89
N THR A 44 -19.68 -4.44 19.88
CA THR A 44 -19.49 -4.12 18.47
C THR A 44 -20.07 -2.71 18.30
N GLN A 45 -19.24 -1.69 18.46
CA GLN A 45 -19.72 -0.32 18.54
C GLN A 45 -20.16 0.00 17.14
N LYS A 46 -21.47 -0.05 16.90
CA LYS A 46 -22.07 0.18 15.60
C LYS A 46 -21.53 1.52 15.12
N ARG A 47 -20.74 1.47 14.04
CA ARG A 47 -20.09 2.68 13.54
C ARG A 47 -21.16 3.67 13.12
N ALA A 48 -20.89 4.95 13.37
CA ALA A 48 -21.78 6.02 12.94
C ALA A 48 -22.05 5.89 11.43
N ALA A 49 -23.30 6.12 11.06
CA ALA A 49 -23.67 6.21 9.65
C ALA A 49 -22.94 7.37 8.99
N THR A 50 -22.90 7.37 7.65
CA THR A 50 -22.49 8.54 6.88
C THR A 50 -23.34 9.74 7.32
N ALA A 51 -22.70 10.88 7.54
CA ALA A 51 -23.39 12.08 8.00
C ALA A 51 -24.37 12.57 6.92
N ASP A 52 -25.51 13.14 7.34
CA ASP A 52 -26.51 13.71 6.44
C ASP A 52 -25.87 14.74 5.50
N GLY A 53 -26.27 14.73 4.23
CA GLY A 53 -25.71 15.59 3.18
C GLY A 53 -24.43 15.06 2.53
N TYR A 54 -23.82 13.99 3.04
CA TYR A 54 -22.72 13.30 2.35
C TYR A 54 -23.23 12.05 1.66
N TYR A 55 -23.29 12.11 0.33
CA TYR A 55 -23.62 10.99 -0.53
C TYR A 55 -22.84 11.10 -1.84
N VAL A 56 -22.73 9.99 -2.55
CA VAL A 56 -22.11 9.94 -3.88
C VAL A 56 -23.22 10.01 -4.92
N THR A 57 -23.13 10.95 -5.84
CA THR A 57 -24.00 10.96 -7.01
C THR A 57 -23.42 9.95 -8.02
N PRO A 58 -24.19 8.93 -8.46
CA PRO A 58 -23.68 7.92 -9.36
C PRO A 58 -23.27 8.55 -10.70
N TYR A 59 -22.08 8.18 -11.20
CA TYR A 59 -21.56 8.63 -12.48
C TYR A 59 -21.28 7.42 -13.38
N TYR A 60 -22.05 7.31 -14.47
CA TYR A 60 -21.96 6.20 -15.42
C TYR A 60 -22.20 6.69 -16.86
N PRO A 61 -21.65 6.00 -17.88
CA PRO A 61 -20.75 4.85 -17.77
C PRO A 61 -19.31 5.25 -17.38
N ALA A 62 -18.50 4.26 -16.98
CA ALA A 62 -17.06 4.48 -16.83
C ALA A 62 -16.47 5.00 -18.16
N PRO A 63 -15.68 6.09 -18.13
CA PRO A 63 -15.20 6.72 -19.36
C PRO A 63 -14.22 5.79 -20.09
N PHE A 64 -14.37 5.68 -21.41
CA PHE A 64 -13.40 4.98 -22.24
C PHE A 64 -12.07 5.74 -22.29
N GLY A 65 -10.96 5.00 -22.42
CA GLY A 65 -9.64 5.60 -22.66
C GLY A 65 -9.44 6.06 -24.11
N GLY A 66 -8.24 6.56 -24.42
CA GLY A 66 -7.81 6.85 -25.79
C GLY A 66 -8.01 8.29 -26.28
N TRP A 67 -8.53 9.17 -25.42
CA TRP A 67 -8.76 10.59 -25.75
C TRP A 67 -7.60 11.51 -25.34
N VAL A 68 -6.59 11.01 -24.61
CA VAL A 68 -5.40 11.77 -24.23
C VAL A 68 -4.31 11.59 -25.30
N GLY A 69 -3.97 12.68 -26.00
CA GLY A 69 -3.04 12.64 -27.14
C GLY A 69 -1.66 12.08 -26.81
N GLU A 70 -1.11 12.40 -25.63
CA GLU A 70 0.20 11.89 -25.17
C GLU A 70 0.22 10.35 -25.03
N TRP A 71 -0.93 9.73 -24.79
CA TRP A 71 -1.09 8.28 -24.63
C TRP A 71 -1.51 7.56 -25.91
N ALA A 72 -1.81 8.29 -27.00
CA ALA A 72 -2.40 7.71 -28.21
C ALA A 72 -1.64 6.49 -28.75
N LYS A 73 -0.30 6.60 -28.87
CA LYS A 73 0.55 5.49 -29.35
C LYS A 73 0.53 4.27 -28.43
N SER A 74 0.52 4.48 -27.12
CA SER A 74 0.46 3.39 -26.13
C SER A 74 -0.92 2.75 -26.13
N TYR A 75 -1.96 3.57 -26.25
CA TYR A 75 -3.35 3.12 -26.34
C TYR A 75 -3.60 2.28 -27.59
N ASP A 76 -3.11 2.70 -28.76
CA ASP A 76 -3.23 1.93 -30.01
C ASP A 76 -2.58 0.54 -29.92
N LYS A 77 -1.41 0.47 -29.28
CA LYS A 77 -0.72 -0.82 -29.04
C LYS A 77 -1.51 -1.70 -28.08
N ALA A 78 -1.97 -1.13 -26.97
CA ALA A 78 -2.77 -1.85 -25.98
C ALA A 78 -4.06 -2.37 -26.60
N LYS A 79 -4.76 -1.53 -27.39
CA LYS A 79 -5.98 -1.91 -28.09
C LYS A 79 -5.75 -3.07 -29.06
N LYS A 80 -4.73 -3.00 -29.92
CA LYS A 80 -4.40 -4.10 -30.86
C LYS A 80 -4.12 -5.41 -30.12
N LEU A 81 -3.40 -5.36 -29.01
CA LEU A 81 -3.10 -6.53 -28.20
C LEU A 81 -4.36 -7.10 -27.52
N VAL A 82 -5.14 -6.25 -26.85
CA VAL A 82 -6.36 -6.65 -26.13
C VAL A 82 -7.47 -7.13 -27.09
N ASP A 83 -7.58 -6.54 -28.28
CA ASP A 83 -8.51 -7.00 -29.32
C ASP A 83 -8.18 -8.43 -29.78
N SER A 84 -6.91 -8.85 -29.69
CA SER A 84 -6.48 -10.22 -30.00
C SER A 84 -6.67 -11.22 -28.86
N MET A 85 -7.05 -10.78 -27.66
CA MET A 85 -7.25 -11.63 -26.47
C MET A 85 -8.65 -12.25 -26.43
N THR A 86 -8.71 -13.50 -25.97
CA THR A 86 -9.93 -14.16 -25.51
C THR A 86 -10.48 -13.50 -24.24
N LEU A 87 -11.74 -13.77 -23.89
CA LEU A 87 -12.31 -13.28 -22.64
C LEU A 87 -11.53 -13.77 -21.41
N ALA A 88 -11.10 -15.05 -21.43
CA ALA A 88 -10.32 -15.63 -20.34
C ALA A 88 -8.99 -14.89 -20.13
N GLU A 89 -8.27 -14.59 -21.21
CA GLU A 89 -7.02 -13.80 -21.16
C GLU A 89 -7.27 -12.38 -20.63
N LYS A 90 -8.34 -11.71 -21.09
CA LYS A 90 -8.73 -10.38 -20.60
C LYS A 90 -9.01 -10.40 -19.09
N THR A 91 -9.75 -11.40 -18.60
CA THR A 91 -10.02 -11.53 -17.17
C THR A 91 -8.76 -11.88 -16.37
N ASN A 92 -7.86 -12.69 -16.94
CA ASN A 92 -6.65 -13.15 -16.25
C ASN A 92 -5.71 -11.97 -15.95
N ILE A 93 -5.50 -11.06 -16.91
CA ILE A 93 -4.61 -9.90 -16.72
C ILE A 93 -5.19 -8.85 -15.77
N THR A 94 -6.50 -8.89 -15.48
CA THR A 94 -7.18 -7.97 -14.54
C THR A 94 -7.27 -8.49 -13.10
N ALA A 95 -6.91 -9.75 -12.86
CA ALA A 95 -7.01 -10.39 -11.56
C ALA A 95 -5.61 -10.69 -10.98
N GLY A 96 -5.49 -10.58 -9.66
CA GLY A 96 -4.31 -11.07 -8.94
C GLY A 96 -4.28 -12.60 -8.91
N SER A 97 -3.10 -13.20 -9.01
CA SER A 97 -2.93 -14.66 -9.01
C SER A 97 -3.07 -15.34 -7.64
N GLY A 98 -3.47 -14.59 -6.59
CA GLY A 98 -3.64 -15.08 -5.23
C GLY A 98 -2.80 -14.31 -4.19
N LEU A 99 -3.14 -14.49 -2.92
CA LEU A 99 -2.35 -13.99 -1.78
C LEU A 99 -1.25 -14.99 -1.42
N PHE A 100 -0.13 -14.49 -0.87
CA PHE A 100 1.01 -15.31 -0.42
C PHE A 100 1.68 -16.15 -1.50
N MET A 101 1.52 -15.77 -2.77
CA MET A 101 2.23 -16.44 -3.88
C MET A 101 3.75 -16.30 -3.76
N GLU A 102 4.23 -15.31 -3.01
CA GLU A 102 5.64 -15.18 -2.57
C GLU A 102 6.15 -16.39 -1.78
N MET A 103 5.30 -17.03 -0.96
CA MET A 103 5.63 -18.28 -0.27
C MET A 103 5.74 -19.48 -1.23
N GLN A 104 5.27 -19.31 -2.46
CA GLN A 104 5.38 -20.29 -3.55
C GLN A 104 6.43 -19.89 -4.59
N GLY A 105 7.31 -18.93 -4.26
CA GLY A 105 8.41 -18.50 -5.12
C GLY A 105 8.07 -17.38 -6.12
N ILE A 106 6.90 -16.74 -6.02
CA ILE A 106 6.54 -15.59 -6.88
C ILE A 106 6.92 -14.26 -6.19
N PRO A 107 7.96 -13.54 -6.65
CA PRO A 107 8.73 -12.59 -5.82
C PRO A 107 8.07 -11.22 -5.55
N CYS A 108 6.77 -11.06 -5.81
CA CYS A 108 6.10 -9.75 -5.80
C CYS A 108 4.87 -9.72 -4.92
N ASN A 109 4.61 -8.57 -4.28
CA ASN A 109 3.45 -8.38 -3.39
C ASN A 109 2.12 -8.66 -4.09
N GLY A 110 2.05 -8.37 -5.38
CA GLY A 110 0.95 -8.79 -6.24
C GLY A 110 1.46 -9.17 -7.62
N ASN A 111 0.79 -10.12 -8.25
CA ASN A 111 1.06 -10.50 -9.63
C ASN A 111 -0.25 -10.64 -10.38
N THR A 112 -0.32 -10.13 -11.61
CA THR A 112 -1.48 -10.38 -12.48
C THR A 112 -1.45 -11.82 -13.01
N GLY A 113 -2.50 -12.26 -13.68
CA GLY A 113 -2.36 -13.35 -14.65
C GLY A 113 -1.54 -12.93 -15.88
N SER A 114 -1.17 -13.91 -16.71
CA SER A 114 -0.55 -13.72 -18.04
C SER A 114 -1.58 -13.90 -19.16
N ALA A 115 -1.20 -13.52 -20.38
CA ALA A 115 -1.85 -13.94 -21.61
C ALA A 115 -0.79 -14.35 -22.63
N ASP A 116 -0.16 -15.50 -22.36
CA ASP A 116 1.07 -15.93 -23.04
C ASP A 116 0.89 -16.14 -24.54
N ARG A 117 -0.30 -16.57 -24.98
CA ARG A 117 -0.62 -16.76 -26.42
C ARG A 117 -0.47 -15.48 -27.23
N VAL A 118 -0.78 -14.33 -26.64
CA VAL A 118 -0.61 -13.01 -27.28
C VAL A 118 0.69 -12.32 -26.86
N GLY A 119 1.52 -12.98 -26.05
CA GLY A 119 2.81 -12.46 -25.59
C GLY A 119 2.72 -11.43 -24.47
N PHE A 120 1.63 -11.39 -23.68
CA PHE A 120 1.54 -10.52 -22.51
C PHE A 120 1.98 -11.29 -21.26
N PRO A 121 3.13 -10.92 -20.64
CA PRO A 121 3.63 -11.63 -19.47
C PRO A 121 2.79 -11.29 -18.23
N GLN A 122 2.94 -12.10 -17.19
CA GLN A 122 2.53 -11.71 -15.85
C GLN A 122 3.25 -10.41 -15.44
N LEU A 123 2.51 -9.48 -14.83
CA LEU A 123 3.09 -8.25 -14.28
C LEU A 123 3.35 -8.40 -12.79
N CYS A 124 4.56 -8.09 -12.39
CA CYS A 124 4.98 -7.98 -11.00
C CYS A 124 4.68 -6.58 -10.44
N LEU A 125 3.85 -6.53 -9.39
CA LEU A 125 3.54 -5.35 -8.60
C LEU A 125 4.26 -5.44 -7.25
N ASN A 126 5.13 -4.49 -6.92
CA ASN A 126 5.94 -4.55 -5.71
C ASN A 126 5.93 -3.22 -4.93
N ASP A 127 5.81 -3.32 -3.62
CA ASP A 127 5.99 -2.24 -2.64
C ASP A 127 7.48 -1.80 -2.58
N ALA A 128 7.87 -0.73 -1.91
CA ALA A 128 7.16 0.12 -0.97
C ALA A 128 7.44 1.61 -1.25
N ALA A 129 6.95 2.51 -0.39
CA ALA A 129 7.28 3.93 -0.44
C ALA A 129 8.80 4.21 -0.38
N THR A 130 9.61 3.31 0.18
CA THR A 130 11.05 3.46 0.45
C THR A 130 11.97 2.60 -0.43
N GLY A 131 11.48 2.01 -1.52
CA GLY A 131 12.29 1.14 -2.39
C GLY A 131 11.54 -0.12 -2.81
N ILE A 132 12.26 -1.24 -2.91
CA ILE A 132 11.70 -2.56 -3.28
C ILE A 132 11.58 -3.43 -2.03
N ARG A 133 10.41 -4.04 -1.81
CA ARG A 133 10.10 -4.78 -0.59
C ARG A 133 10.36 -6.29 -0.76
N LEU A 134 10.63 -6.97 0.35
CA LEU A 134 10.75 -8.44 0.44
C LEU A 134 11.80 -9.03 -0.52
N THR A 135 12.93 -8.35 -0.67
CA THR A 135 14.07 -8.84 -1.48
C THR A 135 15.39 -8.46 -0.84
N ASP A 136 16.47 -9.09 -1.28
CA ASP A 136 17.84 -8.83 -0.84
C ASP A 136 18.57 -7.85 -1.78
N ASN A 137 19.75 -7.37 -1.39
CA ASN A 137 20.63 -6.57 -2.26
C ASN A 137 19.94 -5.34 -2.88
N VAL A 138 19.13 -4.65 -2.08
CA VAL A 138 18.41 -3.42 -2.42
C VAL A 138 18.66 -2.34 -1.39
N THR A 139 18.45 -1.09 -1.78
CA THR A 139 18.63 0.07 -0.92
C THR A 139 17.32 0.42 -0.21
N VAL A 140 17.41 0.79 1.06
CA VAL A 140 16.32 1.46 1.77
C VAL A 140 16.49 2.96 1.59
N PHE A 141 15.68 3.57 0.74
CA PHE A 141 15.73 5.01 0.47
C PHE A 141 15.05 5.79 1.60
N PRO A 142 15.39 7.09 1.78
CA PRO A 142 14.62 7.99 2.63
C PRO A 142 13.14 7.94 2.28
N ASP A 143 12.27 8.00 3.27
CA ASP A 143 10.82 8.03 3.07
C ASP A 143 10.35 9.30 2.35
N GLY A 144 9.05 9.32 2.02
CA GLY A 144 8.43 10.43 1.32
C GLY A 144 8.60 11.74 2.08
N ILE A 145 8.42 11.75 3.40
CA ILE A 145 8.39 12.99 4.18
C ILE A 145 9.80 13.56 4.33
N THR A 146 10.81 12.70 4.46
CA THR A 146 12.22 13.06 4.46
C THR A 146 12.64 13.61 3.09
N ALA A 147 12.20 12.98 2.00
CA ALA A 147 12.45 13.49 0.65
C ALA A 147 11.74 14.83 0.39
N GLY A 148 10.50 14.98 0.86
CA GLY A 148 9.74 16.22 0.75
C GLY A 148 10.34 17.37 1.56
N ALA A 149 10.92 17.08 2.73
CA ALA A 149 11.61 18.06 3.57
C ALA A 149 12.86 18.67 2.92
N THR A 150 13.35 18.12 1.81
CA THR A 150 14.43 18.73 1.03
C THR A 150 13.99 19.95 0.23
N PHE A 151 12.70 20.04 -0.11
CA PHE A 151 12.16 21.00 -1.08
C PHE A 151 12.91 21.04 -2.43
N ASP A 152 13.61 19.94 -2.78
CA ASP A 152 14.45 19.85 -3.96
C ASP A 152 13.85 18.88 -5.00
N LYS A 153 13.40 19.47 -6.12
CA LYS A 153 12.81 18.74 -7.25
C LYS A 153 13.78 17.73 -7.88
N LYS A 154 15.07 18.07 -7.92
CA LYS A 154 16.10 17.22 -8.51
C LYS A 154 16.32 15.99 -7.63
N LEU A 155 16.41 16.15 -6.31
CA LEU A 155 16.55 15.02 -5.37
C LEU A 155 15.34 14.09 -5.42
N LEU A 156 14.11 14.64 -5.53
CA LEU A 156 12.90 13.84 -5.69
C LEU A 156 12.92 12.99 -6.97
N TYR A 157 13.37 13.57 -8.09
CA TYR A 157 13.54 12.85 -9.35
C TYR A 157 14.63 11.78 -9.27
N GLU A 158 15.81 12.12 -8.74
CA GLU A 158 16.95 11.20 -8.62
C GLU A 158 16.62 10.02 -7.71
N ARG A 159 15.90 10.25 -6.60
CA ARG A 159 15.35 9.19 -5.74
C ARG A 159 14.45 8.25 -6.52
N GLY A 160 13.50 8.77 -7.29
CA GLY A 160 12.63 7.96 -8.15
C GLY A 160 13.40 7.15 -9.20
N ALA A 161 14.41 7.76 -9.82
CA ALA A 161 15.27 7.08 -10.79
C ALA A 161 16.15 5.97 -10.17
N ALA A 162 16.59 6.14 -8.93
CA ALA A 162 17.33 5.12 -8.19
C ALA A 162 16.43 3.93 -7.83
N ILE A 163 15.21 4.19 -7.31
CA ILE A 163 14.20 3.15 -7.04
C ILE A 163 13.89 2.35 -8.32
N ARG A 164 13.72 3.04 -9.45
CA ARG A 164 13.51 2.39 -10.76
C ARG A 164 14.63 1.42 -11.13
N LYS A 165 15.89 1.80 -10.89
CA LYS A 165 17.05 0.96 -11.23
C LYS A 165 16.97 -0.38 -10.50
N GLU A 166 16.61 -0.35 -9.22
CA GLU A 166 16.43 -1.57 -8.41
C GLU A 166 15.18 -2.34 -8.81
N ALA A 167 14.05 -1.67 -9.05
CA ALA A 167 12.82 -2.28 -9.57
C ALA A 167 13.11 -3.08 -10.86
N ARG A 168 13.76 -2.45 -11.84
CA ARG A 168 14.15 -3.10 -13.11
C ARG A 168 15.10 -4.26 -12.87
N GLY A 169 16.11 -4.09 -12.02
CA GLY A 169 17.07 -5.15 -11.68
C GLY A 169 16.41 -6.37 -11.05
N LYS A 170 15.30 -6.17 -10.34
CA LYS A 170 14.50 -7.23 -9.71
C LYS A 170 13.32 -7.73 -10.57
N GLY A 171 13.17 -7.23 -11.80
CA GLY A 171 12.08 -7.63 -12.70
C GLY A 171 10.70 -7.05 -12.35
N VAL A 172 10.64 -6.00 -11.52
CA VAL A 172 9.39 -5.33 -11.15
C VAL A 172 8.86 -4.50 -12.31
N ASN A 173 7.60 -4.74 -12.69
CA ASN A 173 6.93 -3.99 -13.75
C ASN A 173 6.23 -2.74 -13.20
N VAL A 174 5.62 -2.86 -12.03
CA VAL A 174 4.80 -1.82 -11.39
C VAL A 174 5.30 -1.60 -9.98
N TRP A 175 5.79 -0.39 -9.72
CA TRP A 175 6.13 0.03 -8.37
C TRP A 175 4.91 0.64 -7.69
N LEU A 176 4.58 0.16 -6.49
CA LEU A 176 3.44 0.61 -5.70
C LEU A 176 3.77 1.91 -4.96
N GLY A 177 4.08 2.96 -5.72
CA GLY A 177 4.32 4.30 -5.21
C GLY A 177 4.40 5.35 -6.33
N PRO A 178 4.50 6.64 -6.00
CA PRO A 178 4.61 7.21 -4.65
C PRO A 178 3.25 7.33 -3.92
N SER A 179 3.28 7.68 -2.63
CA SER A 179 2.08 7.95 -1.84
C SER A 179 1.85 9.45 -1.69
N VAL A 180 0.60 9.90 -1.87
CA VAL A 180 0.12 11.27 -1.59
C VAL A 180 -1.20 11.28 -0.78
N GLY A 181 -1.80 10.11 -0.60
CA GLY A 181 -2.90 9.86 0.35
C GLY A 181 -2.44 8.80 1.35
N PRO A 182 -2.22 9.11 2.65
CA PRO A 182 -2.73 10.28 3.37
C PRO A 182 -2.05 11.60 3.00
N ILE A 183 -2.83 12.68 2.94
CA ILE A 183 -2.29 14.04 2.81
C ILE A 183 -1.70 14.53 4.13
N GLY A 184 -2.08 13.95 5.26
CA GLY A 184 -1.56 14.32 6.58
C GLY A 184 -2.55 15.11 7.43
N ARG A 185 -3.86 14.91 7.23
CA ARG A 185 -4.93 15.60 7.99
C ARG A 185 -4.75 15.45 9.51
N LYS A 186 -4.29 14.27 9.95
CA LYS A 186 -4.01 13.98 11.37
C LYS A 186 -2.50 13.87 11.56
N PRO A 187 -1.85 14.70 12.39
CA PRO A 187 -0.41 14.58 12.65
C PRO A 187 0.02 13.20 13.17
N LYS A 188 -0.87 12.51 13.91
CA LYS A 188 -0.68 11.14 14.41
C LYS A 188 -1.11 10.05 13.41
N GLY A 189 -1.31 10.39 12.13
CA GLY A 189 -1.65 9.44 11.07
C GLY A 189 -0.49 8.47 10.84
N GLY A 190 -0.74 7.17 10.96
CA GLY A 190 0.32 6.15 10.96
C GLY A 190 1.09 5.97 9.64
N ARG A 191 0.66 6.63 8.55
CA ARG A 191 1.25 6.51 7.21
C ARG A 191 1.59 7.85 6.56
N ASN A 192 1.51 8.97 7.29
CA ASN A 192 1.85 10.29 6.75
C ASN A 192 3.28 10.34 6.20
N TRP A 193 4.19 9.60 6.83
CA TRP A 193 5.60 9.52 6.47
C TRP A 193 5.84 8.93 5.06
N GLU A 194 4.88 8.19 4.50
CA GLU A 194 5.02 7.66 3.13
C GLU A 194 4.85 8.74 2.05
N GLY A 195 4.16 9.84 2.37
CA GLY A 195 3.98 10.99 1.48
C GLY A 195 4.93 12.13 1.79
N PHE A 196 4.84 13.25 1.08
CA PHE A 196 5.88 14.30 1.06
C PHE A 196 5.70 15.44 2.09
N GLY A 197 4.59 15.47 2.82
CA GLY A 197 4.26 16.54 3.78
C GLY A 197 2.75 16.75 3.91
N ALA A 198 2.32 17.81 4.59
CA ALA A 198 0.90 18.09 4.81
C ALA A 198 0.25 19.01 3.76
N ASP A 199 1.05 19.60 2.88
CA ASP A 199 0.63 20.59 1.89
C ASP A 199 0.34 19.94 0.51
N PRO A 200 -0.80 20.25 -0.14
CA PRO A 200 -1.17 19.67 -1.42
C PRO A 200 -0.20 20.02 -2.56
N ALA A 201 0.40 21.22 -2.55
CA ALA A 201 1.33 21.63 -3.60
C ALA A 201 2.69 20.92 -3.44
N LEU A 202 3.17 20.76 -2.21
CA LEU A 202 4.38 19.97 -1.92
C LEU A 202 4.18 18.50 -2.30
N GLN A 203 3.04 17.89 -1.92
CA GLN A 203 2.68 16.53 -2.30
C GLN A 203 2.60 16.36 -3.83
N ALA A 204 2.02 17.34 -4.53
CA ALA A 204 1.95 17.34 -5.99
C ALA A 204 3.32 17.37 -6.65
N ILE A 205 4.21 18.26 -6.22
CA ILE A 205 5.59 18.35 -6.76
C ILE A 205 6.36 17.06 -6.43
N GLY A 206 6.26 16.58 -5.19
CA GLY A 206 6.87 15.33 -4.74
C GLY A 206 6.47 14.14 -5.61
N ALA A 207 5.16 13.98 -5.83
CA ALA A 207 4.64 12.93 -6.70
C ALA A 207 5.11 13.09 -8.14
N ARG A 208 4.96 14.28 -8.73
CA ARG A 208 5.32 14.55 -10.13
C ARG A 208 6.77 14.19 -10.42
N GLU A 209 7.72 14.69 -9.63
CA GLU A 209 9.14 14.44 -9.86
C GLU A 209 9.50 12.97 -9.61
N THR A 210 8.95 12.35 -8.56
CA THR A 210 9.16 10.93 -8.28
C THR A 210 8.60 10.04 -9.41
N ILE A 211 7.40 10.32 -9.91
CA ILE A 211 6.77 9.59 -11.02
C ILE A 211 7.61 9.69 -12.28
N LYS A 212 8.10 10.90 -12.63
CA LYS A 212 8.99 11.08 -13.77
C LYS A 212 10.29 10.28 -13.63
N GLY A 213 10.88 10.28 -12.44
CA GLY A 213 12.07 9.47 -12.14
C GLY A 213 11.82 7.98 -12.33
N VAL A 214 10.70 7.48 -11.79
CA VAL A 214 10.36 6.05 -11.84
C VAL A 214 10.01 5.59 -13.25
N GLN A 215 9.20 6.35 -13.98
CA GLN A 215 8.71 5.92 -15.29
C GLN A 215 9.71 6.15 -16.43
N GLY A 216 10.74 6.99 -16.23
CA GLY A 216 11.69 7.35 -17.27
C GLY A 216 12.43 6.19 -17.96
N GLN A 217 12.45 4.98 -17.38
CA GLN A 217 13.01 3.77 -18.02
C GLN A 217 12.20 2.49 -17.67
N GLY A 218 10.89 2.53 -17.88
CA GLY A 218 10.11 1.29 -18.05
C GLY A 218 9.74 0.55 -16.76
N VAL A 219 9.41 1.30 -15.70
CA VAL A 219 8.66 0.83 -14.52
C VAL A 219 7.42 1.70 -14.39
N ILE A 220 6.26 1.12 -14.20
CA ILE A 220 5.00 1.85 -14.02
C ILE A 220 4.94 2.35 -12.58
N ALA A 221 4.73 3.66 -12.40
CA ALA A 221 4.45 4.23 -11.08
C ALA A 221 2.96 4.10 -10.75
N THR A 222 2.64 3.93 -9.48
CA THR A 222 1.28 3.78 -8.97
C THR A 222 0.99 4.83 -7.89
N ILE A 223 0.23 5.87 -8.23
CA ILE A 223 -0.14 6.89 -7.26
C ILE A 223 -1.15 6.34 -6.24
N LYS A 224 -0.92 6.57 -4.94
CA LYS A 224 -1.77 5.99 -3.88
C LYS A 224 -1.95 6.91 -2.66
N HIS A 225 -2.93 6.71 -1.79
CA HIS A 225 -4.13 5.87 -1.95
C HIS A 225 -5.33 6.77 -2.28
N LEU A 226 -6.04 6.49 -3.38
CA LEU A 226 -7.13 7.30 -3.91
C LEU A 226 -8.50 6.84 -3.33
N ILE A 227 -9.17 7.56 -2.44
CA ILE A 227 -8.80 8.81 -1.79
C ILE A 227 -9.36 8.87 -0.36
N GLY A 228 -8.88 9.83 0.45
CA GLY A 228 -9.42 10.10 1.78
C GLY A 228 -8.94 9.16 2.89
N ASN A 229 -7.92 8.34 2.62
CA ASN A 229 -7.35 7.41 3.62
C ASN A 229 -6.45 8.11 4.64
N GLU A 230 -7.03 9.00 5.45
CA GLU A 230 -6.30 9.88 6.38
C GLU A 230 -6.02 9.26 7.77
N GLN A 231 -6.44 8.01 8.00
CA GLN A 231 -6.18 7.30 9.25
C GLN A 231 -6.16 5.79 9.07
N GLU A 232 -5.37 5.13 9.92
CA GLU A 232 -5.23 3.67 9.90
C GLU A 232 -6.34 2.96 10.66
N MET A 233 -6.74 3.55 11.79
CA MET A 233 -7.80 3.02 12.61
C MET A 233 -9.07 2.93 11.77
N TYR A 234 -9.67 1.72 11.72
CA TYR A 234 -10.92 1.45 11.03
C TYR A 234 -10.90 1.53 9.50
N ARG A 235 -9.71 1.63 8.87
CA ARG A 235 -9.58 1.76 7.40
C ARG A 235 -10.12 0.58 6.59
N ARG A 236 -10.22 -0.60 7.21
CA ARG A 236 -10.79 -1.82 6.64
C ARG A 236 -12.01 -2.27 7.44
N GLN A 237 -12.87 -3.05 6.82
CA GLN A 237 -13.88 -3.83 7.53
C GLN A 237 -13.16 -4.77 8.50
N THR A 238 -13.60 -4.76 9.76
CA THR A 238 -13.05 -5.63 10.80
C THR A 238 -13.63 -7.03 10.69
N THR A 239 -13.02 -8.00 11.38
CA THR A 239 -13.38 -9.42 11.36
C THR A 239 -14.79 -9.73 11.86
N ASP A 240 -15.48 -8.73 12.42
CA ASP A 240 -16.84 -8.84 12.93
C ASP A 240 -17.90 -8.87 11.82
N PHE A 241 -17.53 -8.71 10.53
CA PHE A 241 -18.40 -8.68 9.34
C PHE A 241 -19.52 -7.62 9.34
N VAL A 242 -19.82 -7.01 10.49
CA VAL A 242 -20.92 -6.08 10.71
C VAL A 242 -20.45 -4.61 10.65
N SER A 243 -19.17 -4.34 10.92
CA SER A 243 -18.64 -2.97 10.98
C SER A 243 -17.94 -2.56 9.68
N PRO A 244 -18.56 -1.73 8.82
CA PRO A 244 -17.94 -1.29 7.56
C PRO A 244 -16.70 -0.43 7.84
N ALA A 245 -15.76 -0.35 6.88
CA ALA A 245 -14.66 0.63 6.93
C ALA A 245 -15.17 2.06 7.20
N TYR A 246 -14.37 2.91 7.86
CA TYR A 246 -14.79 4.29 8.12
C TYR A 246 -15.07 5.04 6.81
N SER A 247 -15.99 6.01 6.87
CA SER A 247 -16.26 6.93 5.76
C SER A 247 -15.54 8.25 5.97
N ALA A 248 -14.69 8.61 5.01
CA ALA A 248 -14.18 9.96 4.85
C ALA A 248 -15.29 10.81 4.19
N ASN A 249 -15.91 11.68 4.97
CA ASN A 249 -16.96 12.57 4.48
C ASN A 249 -16.32 13.89 4.03
N ILE A 250 -16.18 14.07 2.72
CA ILE A 250 -15.40 15.14 2.11
C ILE A 250 -16.32 15.94 1.19
N GLY A 251 -16.42 17.25 1.42
CA GLY A 251 -17.15 18.17 0.54
C GLY A 251 -16.40 18.42 -0.76
N ASP A 252 -17.14 18.68 -1.84
CA ASP A 252 -16.62 18.78 -3.21
C ASP A 252 -15.44 19.77 -3.36
N ARG A 253 -15.58 20.97 -2.79
CA ARG A 253 -14.52 21.98 -2.78
C ARG A 253 -13.25 21.47 -2.11
N THR A 254 -13.37 20.88 -0.92
CA THR A 254 -12.22 20.35 -0.17
C THR A 254 -11.60 19.16 -0.89
N LEU A 255 -12.40 18.34 -1.54
CA LEU A 255 -11.90 17.24 -2.36
C LEU A 255 -10.99 17.79 -3.48
N HIS A 256 -11.47 18.77 -4.24
CA HIS A 256 -10.74 19.34 -5.39
C HIS A 256 -9.52 20.19 -4.99
N GLU A 257 -9.66 21.06 -3.98
CA GLU A 257 -8.60 22.01 -3.59
C GLU A 257 -7.49 21.37 -2.76
N LEU A 258 -7.76 20.24 -2.07
CA LEU A 258 -6.81 19.63 -1.12
C LEU A 258 -6.45 18.19 -1.50
N TYR A 259 -7.38 17.26 -1.37
CA TYR A 259 -7.05 15.83 -1.45
C TYR A 259 -6.74 15.38 -2.88
N LEU A 260 -7.48 15.88 -3.88
CA LEU A 260 -7.38 15.43 -5.27
C LEU A 260 -6.27 16.16 -6.05
N TRP A 261 -5.86 17.35 -5.59
CA TRP A 261 -4.81 18.17 -6.20
C TRP A 261 -3.52 17.38 -6.53
N PRO A 262 -2.89 16.64 -5.59
CA PRO A 262 -1.69 15.87 -5.92
C PRO A 262 -1.94 14.70 -6.88
N PHE A 263 -3.14 14.12 -6.92
CA PHE A 263 -3.49 13.09 -7.90
C PHE A 263 -3.66 13.68 -9.30
N ALA A 264 -4.26 14.87 -9.42
CA ALA A 264 -4.36 15.58 -10.69
C ALA A 264 -2.96 15.88 -11.27
N GLU A 265 -2.03 16.32 -10.44
CA GLU A 265 -0.64 16.54 -10.85
C GLU A 265 0.10 15.24 -11.19
N ALA A 266 -0.20 14.13 -10.51
CA ALA A 266 0.31 12.81 -10.89
C ALA A 266 -0.20 12.35 -12.28
N VAL A 267 -1.48 12.60 -12.59
CA VAL A 267 -2.05 12.33 -13.93
C VAL A 267 -1.38 13.20 -14.99
N ARG A 268 -1.19 14.50 -14.71
CA ARG A 268 -0.44 15.42 -15.61
C ARG A 268 1.03 15.01 -15.78
N ALA A 269 1.62 14.33 -14.79
CA ALA A 269 2.97 13.76 -14.88
C ALA A 269 3.01 12.47 -15.71
N GLY A 270 1.86 11.94 -16.13
CA GLY A 270 1.73 10.72 -16.90
C GLY A 270 1.80 9.44 -16.08
N VAL A 271 1.39 9.44 -14.80
CA VAL A 271 1.37 8.22 -13.98
C VAL A 271 0.58 7.09 -14.66
N GLY A 272 1.13 5.88 -14.66
CA GLY A 272 0.53 4.75 -15.38
C GLY A 272 -0.51 3.96 -14.59
N ALA A 273 -0.53 4.08 -13.26
CA ALA A 273 -1.50 3.40 -12.41
C ALA A 273 -1.90 4.22 -11.18
N ALA A 274 -3.03 3.86 -10.58
CA ALA A 274 -3.47 4.38 -9.29
C ALA A 274 -3.98 3.22 -8.42
N THR A 275 -3.79 3.32 -7.10
CA THR A 275 -4.37 2.37 -6.14
C THR A 275 -5.47 3.06 -5.35
N THR A 276 -6.66 2.47 -5.35
CA THR A 276 -7.78 2.95 -4.55
C THR A 276 -7.53 2.73 -3.07
N ALA A 277 -8.11 3.58 -2.24
CA ALA A 277 -8.02 3.49 -0.80
C ALA A 277 -8.90 2.38 -0.22
N TYR A 278 -8.65 2.01 1.05
CA TYR A 278 -9.48 1.04 1.76
C TYR A 278 -10.76 1.63 2.35
N ASN A 279 -10.73 2.91 2.75
CA ASN A 279 -11.86 3.57 3.39
C ASN A 279 -13.02 3.77 2.41
N ARG A 280 -14.16 4.16 2.97
CA ARG A 280 -15.28 4.70 2.21
C ARG A 280 -15.08 6.20 2.02
N VAL A 281 -15.66 6.77 0.97
CA VAL A 281 -15.80 8.21 0.75
C VAL A 281 -17.29 8.50 0.59
N ASN A 282 -17.81 9.43 1.39
CA ASN A 282 -19.24 9.80 1.40
C ASN A 282 -20.20 8.59 1.41
N GLY A 283 -19.85 7.53 2.14
CA GLY A 283 -20.65 6.32 2.28
C GLY A 283 -20.39 5.22 1.26
N THR A 284 -19.56 5.40 0.23
CA THR A 284 -19.25 4.35 -0.78
C THR A 284 -17.80 3.87 -0.65
N ILE A 285 -17.53 2.58 -0.84
CA ILE A 285 -16.17 2.04 -0.78
C ILE A 285 -15.33 2.63 -1.92
N SER A 286 -14.09 3.08 -1.64
CA SER A 286 -13.28 3.81 -2.65
C SER A 286 -12.98 3.01 -3.93
N SER A 287 -12.99 1.67 -3.89
CA SER A 287 -12.81 0.82 -5.08
C SER A 287 -14.06 0.67 -5.95
N GLU A 288 -15.19 1.20 -5.50
CA GLU A 288 -16.51 1.16 -6.16
C GLU A 288 -17.18 2.55 -6.17
N HIS A 289 -16.41 3.61 -5.89
CA HIS A 289 -16.87 5.00 -5.81
C HIS A 289 -16.85 5.68 -7.17
#